data_AF-A0A0F6A7U9-F1
#
_entry.id   AF-A0A0F6A7U9-F1
#
_cell.length_a   1.000
_cell.length_b   1.000
_cell.length_c   1.000
_cell.angle_alpha   90.00
_cell.angle_beta   90.00
_cell.angle_gamma   90.00
#
_symmetry.space_group_name_H-M   'P 1'
#
loop_
_entity.id
_entity.type
_entity.pdbx_description
1 polymer ?
#
loop_
_entity_poly.entity_id
_entity_poly.type
_entity_poly.pdbx_seq_one_letter_code
_entity_poly.pdbx_strand_id
1 'polypeptide(L)'
;MIFKKSILCVALTCGLSNYAMAGCSGLDDGASAYIDGETLKIIGTNSSEKFTLSLSGDDLTVSRRVGNKTSCDRFYLSQIDVIQASLNSGNDTYNGKDIAVVQKVYGGNGKDTITTGKKNDYIRGGNDNDKIFGNSGNDFIIGDRGNDEIDGGYGNDRISGGDGHDSLFGSYNNDIITGENGGDLIMGGQGSDSLYGGNGNDYIGGGCTLENANGTNIYEQSACNDDDDRADKLYGGDGHDVLSGGAGSDILYGEDGHDYLTGNGGREDRLYGGEGDDALFENGDGNPSNQRWHKAWGNGGDDILVTNGENSNQEGGGGNDVIIALSRNYNAKIHGGKNGDYIWTGDSAPEGTCGKGDDKGMALLNSCEGTTWVKDYQGLLSKVGKKKNFENPYFEAADAAVEMDGSYTGFNNGWRSYDDNKKPSALYGIVSSAVFDRWLRDQSTTPYSYYQWQVPFYVSNGIYGSYTNCLKNNVAYRCKRQIGQHKICYNQSGNTISCD
;
A
#
# COMPACT_ATOMS: atom_id res chain seq x y z
N MET A 1 45.54 48.32 50.94
CA MET A 1 44.27 47.56 50.90
C MET A 1 44.16 46.93 49.52
N ILE A 2 43.79 45.69 49.25
CA ILE A 2 43.52 44.43 49.97
C ILE A 2 43.77 43.31 48.91
N PHE A 3 43.94 42.09 49.39
CA PHE A 3 44.64 40.92 48.85
C PHE A 3 44.18 40.23 47.54
N LYS A 4 45.17 39.54 46.96
CA LYS A 4 45.12 38.35 46.07
C LYS A 4 44.05 37.32 46.45
N LYS A 5 43.54 36.59 45.44
CA LYS A 5 43.45 35.11 45.47
C LYS A 5 43.39 34.51 44.06
N SER A 6 44.55 34.02 43.61
CA SER A 6 44.68 32.98 42.59
C SER A 6 44.24 31.65 43.23
N ILE A 7 43.26 30.96 42.67
CA ILE A 7 42.94 29.59 43.06
C ILE A 7 43.61 28.66 42.05
N LEU A 8 44.79 28.22 42.47
CA LEU A 8 45.48 27.02 42.04
C LEU A 8 44.77 25.85 42.72
N CYS A 9 44.13 24.95 41.95
CA CYS A 9 43.70 23.66 42.48
C CYS A 9 44.58 22.56 41.87
N VAL A 10 45.51 22.12 42.71
CA VAL A 10 46.37 20.96 42.52
C VAL A 10 45.50 19.72 42.57
N ALA A 11 45.48 18.93 41.49
CA ALA A 11 45.05 17.53 41.54
C ALA A 11 46.32 16.67 41.60
N LEU A 12 46.73 16.30 42.82
CA LEU A 12 47.73 15.27 43.05
C LEU A 12 47.02 13.91 43.08
N THR A 13 47.52 13.01 42.25
CA THR A 13 47.12 11.61 42.06
C THR A 13 47.29 10.77 43.33
N CYS A 14 46.32 9.89 43.63
CA CYS A 14 46.57 8.49 44.00
C CYS A 14 45.25 7.73 44.22
N GLY A 15 44.92 6.88 43.26
CA GLY A 15 43.85 5.89 43.33
C GLY A 15 44.09 4.88 42.22
N LEU A 16 45.08 4.00 42.41
CA LEU A 16 45.25 2.81 41.57
C LEU A 16 44.05 1.89 41.81
N SER A 17 43.01 2.04 40.99
CA SER A 17 42.12 0.95 40.65
C SER A 17 42.38 0.58 39.19
N ASN A 18 42.75 -0.68 38.98
CA ASN A 18 42.89 -1.31 37.67
C ASN A 18 41.51 -1.45 36.99
N TYR A 19 40.92 -0.34 36.58
CA TYR A 19 39.99 -0.29 35.47
C TYR A 19 40.57 0.69 34.47
N ALA A 20 41.25 0.16 33.45
CA ALA A 20 41.43 0.90 32.21
C ALA A 20 40.03 1.14 31.64
N MET A 21 39.38 2.23 32.04
CA MET A 21 38.31 2.78 31.22
C MET A 21 39.01 3.30 29.98
N ALA A 22 38.86 2.58 28.87
CA ALA A 22 39.26 3.06 27.56
C ALA A 22 38.67 4.48 27.39
N GLY A 23 39.52 5.48 27.53
CA GLY A 23 39.17 6.86 27.27
C GLY A 23 38.91 6.98 25.78
N CYS A 24 37.76 7.53 25.41
CA CYS A 24 37.48 7.93 24.05
C CYS A 24 38.63 8.80 23.54
N SER A 25 39.35 8.31 22.53
CA SER A 25 40.60 8.90 22.04
C SER A 25 40.40 9.87 20.87
N GLY A 26 39.16 10.30 20.64
CA GLY A 26 38.78 10.96 19.39
C GLY A 26 38.30 9.97 18.36
N LEU A 27 37.37 10.39 17.52
CA LEU A 27 37.17 9.76 16.21
C LEU A 27 38.47 9.87 15.37
N ASP A 28 38.75 8.83 14.59
CA ASP A 28 39.99 8.64 13.85
C ASP A 28 39.77 8.47 12.34
N ASP A 29 40.85 8.28 11.59
CA ASP A 29 40.85 7.98 10.16
C ASP A 29 40.09 9.00 9.28
N GLY A 30 39.99 10.26 9.73
CA GLY A 30 39.35 11.36 9.01
C GLY A 30 37.90 11.62 9.40
N ALA A 31 37.29 10.76 10.22
CA ALA A 31 36.00 11.04 10.85
C ALA A 31 36.17 12.05 11.99
N SER A 32 35.10 12.79 12.31
CA SER A 32 35.14 13.76 13.41
C SER A 32 33.78 13.95 14.06
N ALA A 33 33.79 14.29 15.35
CA ALA A 33 32.63 14.78 16.09
C ALA A 33 33.03 16.04 16.86
N TYR A 34 32.28 17.14 16.72
CA TYR A 34 32.58 18.40 17.41
C TYR A 34 31.34 19.28 17.57
N ILE A 35 31.38 20.19 18.54
CA ILE A 35 30.30 21.16 18.78
C ILE A 35 30.58 22.45 18.00
N ASP A 36 29.55 22.93 17.29
CA ASP A 36 29.50 24.23 16.63
C ASP A 36 28.23 24.96 17.11
N GLY A 37 28.41 25.91 18.04
CA GLY A 37 27.30 26.50 18.79
C GLY A 37 26.64 25.47 19.71
N GLU A 38 25.34 25.21 19.50
CA GLU A 38 24.56 24.17 20.19
C GLU A 38 24.31 22.95 19.28
N THR A 39 25.01 22.86 18.15
CA THR A 39 24.92 21.73 17.23
C THR A 39 26.13 20.80 17.40
N LEU A 40 25.88 19.52 17.70
CA LEU A 40 26.90 18.48 17.59
C LEU A 40 26.96 18.00 16.13
N LYS A 41 28.10 18.24 15.47
CA LYS A 41 28.35 17.77 14.10
C LYS A 41 29.13 16.47 14.14
N ILE A 42 28.64 15.46 13.42
CA ILE A 42 29.28 14.16 13.18
C ILE A 42 29.55 14.06 11.68
N ILE A 43 30.81 13.80 11.32
CA ILE A 43 31.24 13.69 9.93
C ILE A 43 31.94 12.33 9.75
N GLY A 44 31.37 11.49 8.90
CA GLY A 44 31.92 10.20 8.49
C GLY A 44 32.99 10.31 7.41
N THR A 45 33.43 9.17 6.89
CA THR A 45 34.43 9.09 5.81
C THR A 45 33.86 8.42 4.56
N ASN A 46 34.72 7.94 3.66
CA ASN A 46 34.31 7.16 2.49
C ASN A 46 34.35 5.65 2.75
N SER A 47 34.35 5.24 4.01
CA SER A 47 34.40 3.84 4.44
C SER A 47 33.09 3.48 5.12
N SER A 48 32.66 2.22 4.98
CA SER A 48 31.54 1.70 5.77
C SER A 48 31.79 1.79 7.27
N GLU A 49 30.97 2.58 7.95
CA GLU A 49 31.09 3.01 9.33
C GLU A 49 29.83 2.69 10.12
N LYS A 50 30.00 2.37 11.41
CA LYS A 50 28.88 2.32 12.35
C LYS A 50 29.04 3.37 13.42
N PHE A 51 28.18 4.38 13.38
CA PHE A 51 27.98 5.36 14.44
C PHE A 51 26.90 4.88 15.41
N THR A 52 27.20 4.94 16.70
CA THR A 52 26.24 4.64 17.77
C THR A 52 26.36 5.70 18.84
N LEU A 53 25.24 6.37 19.10
CA LEU A 53 25.12 7.35 20.15
C LEU A 53 24.56 6.66 21.38
N SER A 54 25.18 6.89 22.54
CA SER A 54 24.77 6.27 23.80
C SER A 54 24.77 7.27 24.91
N LEU A 55 23.70 7.26 25.71
CA LEU A 55 23.52 8.17 26.85
C LEU A 55 23.71 7.44 28.18
N SER A 56 24.41 8.09 29.10
CA SER A 56 24.48 7.70 30.51
C SER A 56 24.30 8.94 31.38
N GLY A 57 23.07 9.21 31.81
CA GLY A 57 22.74 10.50 32.41
C GLY A 57 22.86 11.61 31.36
N ASP A 58 23.69 12.61 31.63
CA ASP A 58 23.98 13.71 30.70
C ASP A 58 25.15 13.41 29.75
N ASP A 59 25.92 12.34 30.01
CA ASP A 59 27.07 11.98 29.19
C ASP A 59 26.59 11.33 27.89
N LEU A 60 26.85 12.00 26.77
CA LEU A 60 26.66 11.49 25.42
C LEU A 60 27.99 10.93 24.89
N THR A 61 28.00 9.66 24.52
CA THR A 61 29.15 9.06 23.81
C THR A 61 28.79 8.81 22.35
N VAL A 62 29.57 9.37 21.44
CA VAL A 62 29.53 9.06 19.99
C VAL A 62 30.59 8.00 19.73
N SER A 63 30.18 6.77 19.42
CA SER A 63 31.09 5.68 19.06
C SER A 63 31.06 5.44 17.57
N ARG A 64 32.23 5.35 16.92
CA ARG A 64 32.40 4.94 15.53
C ARG A 64 33.09 3.60 15.48
N ARG A 65 32.65 2.70 14.60
CA ARG A 65 33.29 1.42 14.33
C ARG A 65 33.53 1.22 12.84
N VAL A 66 34.75 0.86 12.47
CA VAL A 66 35.15 0.44 11.11
C VAL A 66 35.80 -0.95 11.20
N GLY A 67 35.15 -1.95 10.63
CA GLY A 67 35.52 -3.35 10.82
C GLY A 67 35.56 -3.73 12.32
N ASN A 68 36.76 -4.00 12.83
CA ASN A 68 36.99 -4.36 14.24
C ASN A 68 37.55 -3.21 15.09
N LYS A 69 37.80 -2.04 14.50
CA LYS A 69 38.32 -0.88 15.22
C LYS A 69 37.17 -0.01 15.71
N THR A 70 37.24 0.42 16.97
CA THR A 70 36.27 1.35 17.57
C THR A 70 37.01 2.58 18.07
N SER A 71 36.51 3.75 17.70
CA SER A 71 36.90 5.05 18.22
C SER A 71 35.67 5.74 18.81
N CYS A 72 35.86 6.71 19.70
CA CYS A 72 34.73 7.45 20.27
C CYS A 72 35.14 8.85 20.72
N ASP A 73 34.11 9.69 20.87
CA ASP A 73 34.14 11.01 21.50
C ASP A 73 33.02 11.16 22.53
N ARG A 74 33.19 12.06 23.49
CA ARG A 74 32.19 12.31 24.56
C ARG A 74 31.81 13.79 24.64
N PHE A 75 30.54 14.02 24.89
CA PHE A 75 29.90 15.34 25.01
C PHE A 75 28.89 15.31 26.17
N TYR A 76 28.35 16.48 26.50
CA TYR A 76 27.21 16.60 27.40
C TYR A 76 25.95 16.90 26.58
N LEU A 77 24.90 16.10 26.76
CA LEU A 77 23.65 16.29 26.02
C LEU A 77 23.01 17.64 26.34
N SER A 78 23.16 18.12 27.58
CA SER A 78 22.69 19.44 28.03
C SER A 78 23.26 20.65 27.27
N GLN A 79 24.28 20.45 26.43
CA GLN A 79 24.88 21.49 25.60
C GLN A 79 24.41 21.43 24.13
N ILE A 80 23.57 20.46 23.79
CA ILE A 80 23.24 20.11 22.41
C ILE A 80 21.74 20.25 22.19
N ASP A 81 21.37 21.12 21.25
CA ASP A 81 20.00 21.28 20.78
C ASP A 81 19.73 20.41 19.53
N VAL A 82 20.76 20.26 18.68
CA VAL A 82 20.67 19.53 17.41
C VAL A 82 21.91 18.66 17.21
N ILE A 83 21.71 17.45 16.69
CA ILE A 83 22.80 16.62 16.17
C ILE A 83 22.69 16.65 14.64
N GLN A 84 23.78 16.97 13.96
CA GLN A 84 23.86 16.87 12.51
C GLN A 84 24.90 15.83 12.12
N ALA A 85 24.49 14.77 11.44
CA ALA A 85 25.36 13.70 10.97
C ALA A 85 25.42 13.67 9.44
N SER A 86 26.63 13.64 8.89
CA SER A 86 26.87 13.43 7.46
C SER A 86 27.77 12.20 7.30
N LEU A 87 27.21 11.08 6.84
CA LEU A 87 27.91 9.78 6.82
C LEU A 87 28.85 9.66 5.60
N ASN A 88 28.51 10.35 4.51
CA ASN A 88 29.27 10.52 3.27
C ASN A 88 29.21 9.33 2.31
N SER A 89 30.12 8.37 2.39
CA SER A 89 30.14 7.28 1.42
C SER A 89 30.52 5.95 2.06
N GLY A 90 29.93 4.88 1.53
CA GLY A 90 30.07 3.55 2.10
C GLY A 90 28.75 3.15 2.75
N ASN A 91 28.60 1.86 3.01
CA ASN A 91 27.39 1.36 3.69
C ASN A 91 27.51 1.66 5.18
N ASP A 92 26.83 2.70 5.63
CA ASP A 92 26.95 3.23 6.98
C ASP A 92 25.78 2.81 7.88
N THR A 93 25.98 2.93 9.19
CA THR A 93 24.92 2.72 10.17
C THR A 93 24.96 3.86 11.16
N TYR A 94 23.87 4.61 11.26
CA TYR A 94 23.67 5.62 12.29
C TYR A 94 22.59 5.15 13.28
N ASN A 95 22.95 5.03 14.56
CA ASN A 95 22.00 4.68 15.62
C ASN A 95 21.95 5.77 16.68
N GLY A 96 20.88 6.58 16.63
CA GLY A 96 20.53 7.62 17.57
C GLY A 96 19.19 7.38 18.28
N LYS A 97 18.71 6.13 18.36
CA LYS A 97 17.36 5.79 18.85
C LYS A 97 17.03 6.29 20.26
N ASP A 98 18.03 6.31 21.13
CA ASP A 98 17.85 6.65 22.55
C ASP A 98 18.05 8.15 22.80
N ILE A 99 18.25 8.94 21.74
CA ILE A 99 18.60 10.34 21.81
C ILE A 99 17.33 11.21 21.72
N ALA A 100 17.20 12.14 22.66
CA ALA A 100 16.03 13.00 22.82
C ALA A 100 16.28 14.45 22.38
N VAL A 101 17.13 14.65 21.37
CA VAL A 101 17.39 15.93 20.69
C VAL A 101 17.10 15.78 19.21
N VAL A 102 16.84 16.88 18.51
CA VAL A 102 16.56 16.85 17.06
C VAL A 102 17.81 16.38 16.31
N GLN A 103 17.62 15.46 15.36
CA GLN A 103 18.68 14.88 14.55
C GLN A 103 18.48 15.24 13.09
N LYS A 104 19.57 15.65 12.43
CA LYS A 104 19.64 15.90 10.99
C LYS A 104 20.65 14.93 10.40
N VAL A 105 20.20 13.86 9.78
CA VAL A 105 21.07 12.80 9.27
C VAL A 105 21.06 12.79 7.75
N TYR A 106 22.24 12.76 7.16
CA TYR A 106 22.47 12.63 5.72
C TYR A 106 23.32 11.38 5.50
N GLY A 107 22.76 10.35 4.86
CA GLY A 107 23.46 9.09 4.57
C GLY A 107 24.57 9.32 3.53
N GLY A 108 24.18 9.67 2.31
CA GLY A 108 25.12 10.05 1.26
C GLY A 108 25.14 9.03 0.13
N ASN A 109 26.24 8.30 -0.07
CA ASN A 109 26.29 7.21 -1.04
C ASN A 109 26.48 5.88 -0.32
N GLY A 110 25.87 4.82 -0.83
CA GLY A 110 25.99 3.50 -0.26
C GLY A 110 24.73 3.12 0.51
N LYS A 111 24.63 1.84 0.87
CA LYS A 111 23.42 1.30 1.50
C LYS A 111 23.47 1.56 3.00
N ASP A 112 22.78 2.59 3.44
CA ASP A 112 22.81 3.06 4.81
C ASP A 112 21.70 2.48 5.66
N THR A 113 21.94 2.39 6.96
CA THR A 113 20.92 2.08 7.97
C THR A 113 20.87 3.20 8.99
N ILE A 114 19.81 4.00 8.95
CA ILE A 114 19.64 5.18 9.77
C ILE A 114 18.50 4.94 10.76
N THR A 115 18.76 5.18 12.04
CA THR A 115 17.75 5.14 13.10
C THR A 115 17.88 6.39 13.94
N THR A 116 16.85 7.24 13.93
CA THR A 116 16.79 8.48 14.72
C THR A 116 15.90 8.30 15.94
N GLY A 117 15.56 9.39 16.65
CA GLY A 117 15.27 9.40 18.07
C GLY A 117 13.79 9.64 18.37
N LYS A 118 13.53 10.44 19.41
CA LYS A 118 12.16 10.74 19.87
C LYS A 118 11.69 12.15 19.55
N LYS A 119 12.40 12.84 18.67
CA LYS A 119 12.16 14.24 18.32
C LYS A 119 11.87 14.31 16.84
N ASN A 120 11.32 15.44 16.42
CA ASN A 120 11.05 15.73 15.02
C ASN A 120 12.37 15.85 14.27
N ASP A 121 12.76 14.76 13.64
CA ASP A 121 14.05 14.56 13.01
C ASP A 121 13.95 14.86 11.50
N TYR A 122 15.10 15.15 10.90
CA TYR A 122 15.24 15.34 9.45
C TYR A 122 16.22 14.29 8.93
N ILE A 123 15.79 13.48 7.99
CA ILE A 123 16.58 12.36 7.48
C ILE A 123 16.60 12.41 5.96
N ARG A 124 17.79 12.21 5.40
CA ARG A 124 17.98 12.04 3.96
C ARG A 124 18.87 10.82 3.73
N GLY A 125 18.34 9.78 3.09
CA GLY A 125 19.06 8.54 2.76
C GLY A 125 20.22 8.84 1.81
N GLY A 126 19.90 9.20 0.58
CA GLY A 126 20.87 9.62 -0.42
C GLY A 126 20.82 8.72 -1.65
N ASN A 127 21.96 8.21 -2.09
CA ASN A 127 22.01 7.29 -3.22
C ASN A 127 22.21 5.85 -2.74
N ASP A 128 21.63 4.92 -3.49
CA ASP A 128 21.58 3.49 -3.21
C ASP A 128 20.51 3.14 -2.16
N ASN A 129 20.19 1.86 -2.05
CA ASN A 129 19.10 1.37 -1.22
C ASN A 129 19.37 1.55 0.29
N ASP A 130 18.60 2.40 0.92
CA ASP A 130 18.70 2.75 2.33
C ASP A 130 17.61 2.13 3.19
N LYS A 131 17.88 2.04 4.49
CA LYS A 131 16.92 1.61 5.51
C LYS A 131 16.81 2.66 6.60
N ILE A 132 15.65 3.28 6.72
CA ILE A 132 15.46 4.46 7.58
C ILE A 132 14.33 4.21 8.58
N PHE A 133 14.59 4.55 9.84
CA PHE A 133 13.62 4.49 10.94
C PHE A 133 13.58 5.83 11.68
N GLY A 134 12.46 6.56 11.57
CA GLY A 134 12.22 7.83 12.28
C GLY A 134 12.01 7.65 13.79
N ASN A 135 11.30 6.58 14.16
CA ASN A 135 10.85 6.19 15.50
C ASN A 135 9.74 7.04 16.10
N SER A 136 10.03 8.19 16.70
CA SER A 136 8.97 9.00 17.31
C SER A 136 9.25 10.46 17.11
N GLY A 137 8.20 11.24 16.90
CA GLY A 137 8.33 12.63 16.48
C GLY A 137 7.56 12.82 15.18
N ASN A 138 7.39 14.08 14.78
CA ASN A 138 6.88 14.37 13.44
C ASN A 138 8.10 14.55 12.54
N ASP A 139 8.51 13.49 11.90
CA ASP A 139 9.75 13.37 11.16
C ASP A 139 9.58 13.81 9.70
N PHE A 140 10.68 14.25 9.11
CA PHE A 140 10.74 14.56 7.68
C PHE A 140 11.84 13.69 7.06
N ILE A 141 11.43 12.73 6.24
CA ILE A 141 12.29 11.67 5.73
C ILE A 141 12.25 11.67 4.20
N ILE A 142 13.43 11.67 3.57
CA ILE A 142 13.60 11.56 2.12
C ILE A 142 14.53 10.37 1.83
N GLY A 143 14.10 9.42 1.00
CA GLY A 143 14.92 8.31 0.49
C GLY A 143 15.96 8.77 -0.52
N ASP A 144 15.55 9.60 -1.48
CA ASP A 144 16.28 10.11 -2.66
C ASP A 144 16.38 9.08 -3.81
N ARG A 145 17.45 8.29 -3.93
CA ARG A 145 17.64 7.36 -5.05
C ARG A 145 17.96 5.97 -4.54
N GLY A 146 17.33 4.97 -5.12
CA GLY A 146 17.53 3.58 -4.73
C GLY A 146 16.19 2.99 -4.34
N ASN A 147 16.19 1.71 -4.01
CA ASN A 147 14.98 1.08 -3.47
C ASN A 147 15.07 1.13 -1.95
N ASP A 148 14.37 2.08 -1.34
CA ASP A 148 14.49 2.43 0.06
C ASP A 148 13.40 1.75 0.91
N GLU A 149 13.73 1.45 2.16
CA GLU A 149 12.78 0.99 3.18
C GLU A 149 12.70 2.04 4.28
N ILE A 150 11.55 2.72 4.39
CA ILE A 150 11.35 3.87 5.28
C ILE A 150 10.15 3.64 6.18
N ASP A 151 10.37 3.73 7.50
CA ASP A 151 9.32 3.69 8.53
C ASP A 151 9.38 4.97 9.37
N GLY A 152 8.32 5.77 9.31
CA GLY A 152 8.17 7.02 10.07
C GLY A 152 8.08 6.74 11.58
N GLY A 153 7.15 5.85 11.95
CA GLY A 153 6.98 5.39 13.31
C GLY A 153 5.81 6.10 13.99
N TYR A 154 6.08 6.76 15.12
CA TYR A 154 5.05 7.47 15.88
C TYR A 154 5.09 8.96 15.63
N GLY A 155 4.03 9.51 15.04
CA GLY A 155 3.85 10.95 14.89
C GLY A 155 3.27 11.27 13.53
N ASN A 156 3.10 12.55 13.23
CA ASN A 156 2.61 12.94 11.91
C ASN A 156 3.80 13.19 10.99
N ASP A 157 4.19 12.15 10.27
CA ASP A 157 5.40 12.11 9.47
C ASP A 157 5.19 12.61 8.04
N ARG A 158 6.29 13.00 7.43
CA ARG A 158 6.37 13.34 6.00
C ARG A 158 7.46 12.51 5.37
N ILE A 159 7.07 11.62 4.47
CA ILE A 159 7.95 10.65 3.83
C ILE A 159 7.92 10.86 2.31
N SER A 160 9.08 10.94 1.68
CA SER A 160 9.27 10.89 0.23
C SER A 160 10.24 9.75 -0.09
N GLY A 161 9.83 8.81 -0.96
CA GLY A 161 10.66 7.71 -1.43
C GLY A 161 11.74 8.22 -2.38
N GLY A 162 11.31 8.73 -3.54
CA GLY A 162 12.19 9.34 -4.53
C GLY A 162 12.26 8.50 -5.81
N ASP A 163 13.45 8.33 -6.37
CA ASP A 163 13.65 7.46 -7.53
C ASP A 163 13.89 6.01 -7.06
N GLY A 164 13.00 5.07 -7.33
CA GLY A 164 13.20 3.74 -6.77
C GLY A 164 12.07 2.76 -6.95
N HIS A 165 12.09 1.72 -6.12
CA HIS A 165 10.90 0.92 -5.83
C HIS A 165 10.88 0.79 -4.32
N ASP A 166 10.17 1.69 -3.68
CA ASP A 166 10.31 1.96 -2.27
C ASP A 166 9.28 1.20 -1.45
N SER A 167 9.58 1.04 -0.17
CA SER A 167 8.66 0.50 0.83
C SER A 167 8.52 1.53 1.94
N LEU A 168 7.39 2.23 1.94
CA LEU A 168 7.13 3.41 2.75
C LEU A 168 6.00 3.12 3.74
N PHE A 169 6.28 3.35 5.03
CA PHE A 169 5.35 3.07 6.12
C PHE A 169 5.19 4.30 7.00
N GLY A 170 3.96 4.82 7.12
CA GLY A 170 3.62 5.90 8.06
C GLY A 170 3.57 5.39 9.50
N SER A 171 2.93 4.22 9.67
CA SER A 171 2.78 3.48 10.92
C SER A 171 1.71 4.06 11.85
N TYR A 172 1.99 5.12 12.62
CA TYR A 172 1.05 5.64 13.60
C TYR A 172 0.83 7.14 13.45
N ASN A 173 -0.43 7.55 13.55
CA ASN A 173 -0.91 8.92 13.41
C ASN A 173 -1.00 9.37 11.95
N ASN A 174 -1.19 10.68 11.73
CA ASN A 174 -1.65 11.15 10.43
C ASN A 174 -0.47 11.54 9.57
N ASP A 175 -0.20 10.74 8.54
CA ASP A 175 1.00 10.81 7.74
C ASP A 175 0.75 11.38 6.33
N ILE A 176 1.83 11.89 5.75
CA ILE A 176 1.88 12.25 4.34
C ILE A 176 3.02 11.49 3.70
N ILE A 177 2.70 10.62 2.75
CA ILE A 177 3.68 9.73 2.10
C ILE A 177 3.59 9.90 0.60
N THR A 178 4.73 10.07 -0.07
CA THR A 178 4.84 10.19 -1.52
C THR A 178 5.89 9.22 -2.04
N GLY A 179 5.51 8.32 -2.95
CA GLY A 179 6.41 7.38 -3.63
C GLY A 179 7.37 8.08 -4.59
N GLU A 180 6.81 8.92 -5.46
CA GLU A 180 7.49 9.63 -6.56
C GLU A 180 7.70 8.77 -7.81
N ASN A 181 8.90 8.26 -8.09
CA ASN A 181 9.19 7.54 -9.32
C ASN A 181 9.45 6.05 -9.07
N GLY A 182 8.77 5.23 -9.85
CA GLY A 182 8.86 3.78 -9.84
C GLY A 182 7.69 3.16 -9.10
N GLY A 183 7.61 1.82 -9.11
CA GLY A 183 6.52 1.12 -8.42
C GLY A 183 6.81 1.03 -6.93
N ASP A 184 5.93 1.55 -6.10
CA ASP A 184 6.10 1.73 -4.67
C ASP A 184 5.10 0.90 -3.86
N LEU A 185 5.47 0.55 -2.63
CA LEU A 185 4.57 0.00 -1.62
C LEU A 185 4.43 1.05 -0.53
N ILE A 186 3.20 1.55 -0.37
CA ILE A 186 2.87 2.61 0.57
C ILE A 186 1.80 2.10 1.52
N MET A 187 2.09 2.13 2.82
CA MET A 187 1.12 1.82 3.87
C MET A 187 0.99 3.03 4.81
N GLY A 188 -0.23 3.57 4.95
CA GLY A 188 -0.51 4.67 5.89
C GLY A 188 -0.39 4.21 7.34
N GLY A 189 -1.09 3.12 7.67
CA GLY A 189 -1.10 2.54 9.01
C GLY A 189 -2.29 3.06 9.82
N GLN A 190 -2.07 3.53 11.04
CA GLN A 190 -3.16 4.10 11.83
C GLN A 190 -3.27 5.59 11.58
N GLY A 191 -4.45 6.10 11.23
CA GLY A 191 -4.62 7.55 11.27
C GLY A 191 -5.59 8.05 10.23
N SER A 192 -5.22 9.15 9.61
CA SER A 192 -5.97 9.72 8.49
C SER A 192 -4.92 10.28 7.57
N ASP A 193 -4.57 9.46 6.60
CA ASP A 193 -3.32 9.59 5.86
C ASP A 193 -3.56 10.18 4.49
N SER A 194 -2.50 10.71 3.91
CA SER A 194 -2.49 11.20 2.53
C SER A 194 -1.34 10.56 1.79
N LEU A 195 -1.69 9.62 0.92
CA LEU A 195 -0.77 8.70 0.26
C LEU A 195 -0.80 8.97 -1.24
N TYR A 196 0.38 9.15 -1.83
CA TYR A 196 0.55 9.46 -3.25
C TYR A 196 1.55 8.45 -3.83
N GLY A 197 1.13 7.62 -4.79
CA GLY A 197 2.00 6.68 -5.50
C GLY A 197 3.01 7.43 -6.36
N GLY A 198 2.52 8.08 -7.42
CA GLY A 198 3.35 8.88 -8.32
C GLY A 198 3.41 8.25 -9.69
N ASN A 199 4.61 8.01 -10.22
CA ASN A 199 4.78 7.36 -11.51
C ASN A 199 5.17 5.90 -11.31
N GLY A 200 4.39 4.94 -11.78
CA GLY A 200 4.73 3.53 -11.63
C GLY A 200 3.49 2.71 -11.38
N ASN A 201 3.68 1.42 -11.11
CA ASN A 201 2.56 0.59 -10.68
C ASN A 201 2.67 0.46 -9.16
N ASP A 202 1.80 1.14 -8.45
CA ASP A 202 1.89 1.35 -7.00
C ASP A 202 0.93 0.46 -6.23
N TYR A 203 1.32 0.13 -5.00
CA TYR A 203 0.55 -0.68 -4.05
C TYR A 203 0.32 0.16 -2.80
N ILE A 204 -0.89 0.67 -2.64
CA ILE A 204 -1.21 1.68 -1.63
C ILE A 204 -2.32 1.17 -0.70
N GLY A 205 -2.00 1.01 0.58
CA GLY A 205 -2.97 0.71 1.64
C GLY A 205 -3.12 1.88 2.61
N GLY A 206 -4.35 2.30 2.89
CA GLY A 206 -4.65 3.29 3.94
C GLY A 206 -4.28 2.76 5.33
N GLY A 207 -4.79 1.57 5.66
CA GLY A 207 -4.53 0.90 6.94
C GLY A 207 -3.21 0.09 7.04
N CYS A 208 -3.16 -0.84 7.99
CA CYS A 208 -2.04 -1.78 8.19
C CYS A 208 -2.03 -2.95 7.21
N THR A 209 -3.14 -3.18 6.49
CA THR A 209 -3.27 -4.25 5.49
C THR A 209 -3.60 -3.66 4.12
N LEU A 210 -2.94 -4.18 3.09
CA LEU A 210 -3.34 -3.98 1.71
C LEU A 210 -4.09 -5.23 1.29
N GLU A 211 -5.40 -5.12 1.16
CA GLU A 211 -6.30 -6.23 0.86
C GLU A 211 -6.86 -6.11 -0.55
N ASN A 212 -7.10 -7.25 -1.19
CA ASN A 212 -7.97 -7.25 -2.37
C ASN A 212 -9.44 -7.27 -1.93
N ALA A 213 -10.36 -7.08 -2.88
CA ALA A 213 -11.78 -6.99 -2.58
C ALA A 213 -12.42 -8.29 -2.04
N ASN A 214 -11.71 -9.42 -1.95
CA ASN A 214 -12.24 -10.61 -1.28
C ASN A 214 -11.74 -10.75 0.18
N GLY A 215 -11.02 -9.76 0.69
CA GLY A 215 -10.42 -9.74 2.03
C GLY A 215 -9.17 -10.61 2.16
N THR A 216 -8.49 -10.92 1.03
CA THR A 216 -7.19 -11.58 1.07
C THR A 216 -6.09 -10.52 1.10
N ASN A 217 -5.23 -10.59 2.12
CA ASN A 217 -4.07 -9.72 2.24
C ASN A 217 -3.12 -9.92 1.04
N ILE A 218 -2.86 -8.83 0.33
CA ILE A 218 -1.75 -8.68 -0.62
C ILE A 218 -0.47 -8.37 0.18
N TYR A 219 -0.57 -7.47 1.15
CA TYR A 219 0.49 -7.13 2.11
C TYR A 219 -0.09 -6.89 3.51
N GLU A 220 0.68 -7.19 4.55
CA GLU A 220 0.33 -6.95 5.96
C GLU A 220 1.57 -6.41 6.68
N GLN A 221 1.46 -5.21 7.24
CA GLN A 221 2.54 -4.60 8.00
C GLN A 221 2.68 -5.30 9.35
N SER A 222 3.90 -5.73 9.67
CA SER A 222 4.19 -6.35 10.96
C SER A 222 4.07 -5.34 12.12
N ALA A 223 3.41 -5.73 13.21
CA ALA A 223 3.25 -4.94 14.44
C ALA A 223 2.41 -3.64 14.31
N CYS A 224 1.69 -3.49 13.20
CA CYS A 224 0.64 -2.49 13.05
C CYS A 224 -0.70 -3.06 13.55
N ASN A 225 -1.61 -2.22 14.05
CA ASN A 225 -2.96 -2.63 14.43
C ASN A 225 -3.99 -1.67 13.84
N ASP A 226 -5.03 -2.22 13.21
CA ASP A 226 -6.06 -1.45 12.49
C ASP A 226 -7.15 -0.85 13.39
N ASP A 227 -7.02 -0.93 14.71
CA ASP A 227 -8.10 -0.50 15.63
C ASP A 227 -8.38 1.01 15.61
N ASP A 228 -7.44 1.80 15.06
CA ASP A 228 -7.49 3.26 14.96
C ASP A 228 -7.30 3.76 13.52
N ASP A 229 -7.52 2.89 12.52
CA ASP A 229 -7.64 3.28 11.12
C ASP A 229 -8.87 4.20 10.93
N ARG A 230 -8.71 5.27 10.14
CA ARG A 230 -9.78 6.27 9.93
C ARG A 230 -9.89 6.61 8.46
N ALA A 231 -10.03 7.89 8.11
CA ALA A 231 -10.38 8.29 6.76
C ALA A 231 -9.13 8.70 6.00
N ASP A 232 -8.80 7.92 4.98
CA ASP A 232 -7.58 8.11 4.19
C ASP A 232 -7.86 8.73 2.83
N LYS A 233 -6.80 9.28 2.24
CA LYS A 233 -6.79 9.76 0.86
C LYS A 233 -5.63 9.13 0.11
N LEU A 234 -5.96 8.36 -0.91
CA LEU A 234 -5.01 7.64 -1.74
C LEU A 234 -5.10 8.18 -3.17
N TYR A 235 -3.95 8.43 -3.78
CA TYR A 235 -3.79 8.81 -5.18
C TYR A 235 -2.79 7.83 -5.80
N GLY A 236 -3.21 7.09 -6.82
CA GLY A 236 -2.37 6.15 -7.57
C GLY A 236 -1.32 6.92 -8.37
N GLY A 237 -1.77 7.66 -9.38
CA GLY A 237 -0.93 8.51 -10.20
C GLY A 237 -0.87 8.01 -11.63
N ASP A 238 0.31 8.01 -12.24
CA ASP A 238 0.53 7.44 -13.57
C ASP A 238 0.86 5.95 -13.41
N GLY A 239 0.06 5.04 -13.97
CA GLY A 239 0.42 3.63 -14.09
C GLY A 239 -0.73 2.68 -13.83
N HIS A 240 -0.47 1.55 -13.21
CA HIS A 240 -1.49 0.53 -12.98
C HIS A 240 -1.48 0.13 -11.52
N ASP A 241 -2.34 0.79 -10.75
CA ASP A 241 -2.20 0.86 -9.31
C ASP A 241 -3.18 -0.06 -8.58
N VAL A 242 -2.81 -0.42 -7.35
CA VAL A 242 -3.64 -1.19 -6.43
C VAL A 242 -3.83 -0.38 -5.17
N LEU A 243 -5.05 0.12 -4.96
CA LEU A 243 -5.41 0.95 -3.83
C LEU A 243 -6.41 0.24 -2.92
N SER A 244 -6.14 0.20 -1.62
CA SER A 244 -7.07 -0.26 -0.59
C SER A 244 -7.27 0.78 0.49
N GLY A 245 -8.51 1.24 0.69
CA GLY A 245 -8.87 2.19 1.76
C GLY A 245 -8.68 1.58 3.14
N GLY A 246 -9.32 0.44 3.40
CA GLY A 246 -9.29 -0.22 4.70
C GLY A 246 -10.52 0.16 5.53
N ALA A 247 -10.33 0.35 6.83
CA ALA A 247 -11.43 0.67 7.73
C ALA A 247 -11.61 2.18 7.83
N GLY A 248 -12.56 2.74 7.08
CA GLY A 248 -12.58 4.20 7.05
C GLY A 248 -13.78 4.85 6.40
N SER A 249 -13.52 6.02 5.84
CA SER A 249 -14.44 6.68 4.93
C SER A 249 -13.56 7.35 3.91
N ASP A 250 -13.06 6.52 3.02
CA ASP A 250 -11.82 6.76 2.32
C ASP A 250 -12.09 7.40 0.97
N ILE A 251 -11.05 7.99 0.41
CA ILE A 251 -11.10 8.58 -0.92
C ILE A 251 -9.92 8.05 -1.72
N LEU A 252 -10.22 7.29 -2.76
CA LEU A 252 -9.25 6.64 -3.63
C LEU A 252 -9.38 7.22 -5.03
N TYR A 253 -8.27 7.68 -5.60
CA TYR A 253 -8.15 8.10 -6.99
C TYR A 253 -7.13 7.19 -7.68
N GLY A 254 -7.53 6.46 -8.72
CA GLY A 254 -6.59 5.72 -9.57
C GLY A 254 -5.73 6.67 -10.39
N GLU A 255 -6.38 7.66 -11.01
CA GLU A 255 -5.79 8.67 -11.89
C GLU A 255 -5.53 8.11 -13.31
N ASP A 256 -4.29 8.02 -13.78
CA ASP A 256 -4.01 7.59 -15.17
C ASP A 256 -3.65 6.11 -15.20
N GLY A 257 -4.44 5.27 -15.87
CA GLY A 257 -4.05 3.95 -16.35
C GLY A 257 -5.10 2.85 -16.15
N HIS A 258 -4.79 1.79 -15.40
CA HIS A 258 -5.71 0.63 -15.28
C HIS A 258 -5.65 0.14 -13.86
N ASP A 259 -6.54 0.62 -13.02
CA ASP A 259 -6.35 0.58 -11.60
C ASP A 259 -7.32 -0.39 -10.92
N TYR A 260 -6.90 -0.89 -9.76
CA TYR A 260 -7.68 -1.77 -8.92
C TYR A 260 -7.91 -1.09 -7.58
N LEU A 261 -9.13 -0.59 -7.36
CA LEU A 261 -9.50 0.19 -6.19
C LEU A 261 -10.46 -0.58 -5.31
N THR A 262 -10.18 -0.61 -4.01
CA THR A 262 -11.04 -1.29 -3.03
C THR A 262 -11.25 -0.45 -1.78
N GLY A 263 -12.49 -0.14 -1.40
CA GLY A 263 -12.77 0.51 -0.12
C GLY A 263 -12.43 -0.38 1.09
N ASN A 264 -12.75 -1.68 1.02
CA ASN A 264 -12.44 -2.72 2.03
C ASN A 264 -12.88 -2.43 3.48
N GLY A 265 -14.12 -1.98 3.66
CA GLY A 265 -14.67 -1.72 4.98
C GLY A 265 -15.37 -0.39 4.96
N GLY A 266 -15.33 0.32 6.07
CA GLY A 266 -15.75 1.71 6.10
C GLY A 266 -17.25 1.96 5.88
N ARG A 267 -17.63 3.24 5.85
CA ARG A 267 -19.04 3.68 5.79
C ARG A 267 -19.38 4.56 4.59
N GLU A 268 -18.39 5.19 3.94
CA GLU A 268 -18.59 6.22 2.91
C GLU A 268 -17.41 6.36 1.96
N ASP A 269 -16.91 5.25 1.45
CA ASP A 269 -15.74 5.31 0.57
C ASP A 269 -16.13 5.89 -0.79
N ARG A 270 -15.16 6.58 -1.38
CA ARG A 270 -15.28 7.28 -2.67
C ARG A 270 -14.15 6.85 -3.56
N LEU A 271 -14.47 6.07 -4.57
CA LEU A 271 -13.53 5.55 -5.54
C LEU A 271 -13.72 6.27 -6.87
N TYR A 272 -12.62 6.76 -7.43
CA TYR A 272 -12.55 7.35 -8.75
C TYR A 272 -11.50 6.57 -9.52
N GLY A 273 -11.89 5.87 -10.59
CA GLY A 273 -10.99 5.13 -11.46
C GLY A 273 -10.03 6.11 -12.13
N GLY A 274 -10.53 6.86 -13.10
CA GLY A 274 -9.78 7.92 -13.73
C GLY A 274 -9.81 7.76 -15.24
N GLU A 275 -8.65 7.72 -15.88
CA GLU A 275 -8.53 7.40 -17.30
C GLU A 275 -8.03 5.96 -17.49
N GLY A 276 -8.70 5.22 -18.36
CA GLY A 276 -8.41 3.84 -18.72
C GLY A 276 -9.28 2.82 -17.99
N ASP A 277 -9.18 1.55 -18.37
CA ASP A 277 -10.08 0.51 -17.88
C ASP A 277 -9.80 0.14 -16.42
N ASP A 278 -10.72 0.47 -15.51
CA ASP A 278 -10.54 0.34 -14.07
C ASP A 278 -11.44 -0.71 -13.42
N ALA A 279 -11.02 -1.17 -12.23
CA ALA A 279 -11.71 -2.18 -11.44
C ALA A 279 -11.98 -1.68 -10.01
N LEU A 280 -13.21 -1.23 -9.75
CA LEU A 280 -13.63 -0.60 -8.49
C LEU A 280 -14.53 -1.54 -7.69
N PHE A 281 -14.14 -1.83 -6.45
CA PHE A 281 -14.84 -2.76 -5.57
C PHE A 281 -15.13 -2.19 -4.19
N GLU A 282 -16.40 -2.15 -3.86
CA GLU A 282 -16.89 -1.61 -2.59
C GLU A 282 -17.67 -2.66 -1.81
N ASN A 283 -17.36 -2.78 -0.52
CA ASN A 283 -18.12 -3.61 0.40
C ASN A 283 -18.31 -2.88 1.73
N GLY A 284 -19.49 -2.31 1.92
CA GLY A 284 -19.81 -1.57 3.13
C GLY A 284 -19.97 -2.45 4.37
N ASP A 285 -20.20 -1.82 5.52
CA ASP A 285 -20.19 -2.44 6.86
C ASP A 285 -21.38 -3.40 7.12
N GLY A 286 -22.33 -3.46 6.19
CA GLY A 286 -23.49 -4.35 6.27
C GLY A 286 -24.56 -3.87 7.25
N ASN A 287 -24.50 -2.63 7.75
CA ASN A 287 -25.43 -2.09 8.73
C ASN A 287 -26.64 -1.37 8.09
N PRO A 288 -27.85 -1.95 8.16
CA PRO A 288 -29.05 -1.39 7.53
C PRO A 288 -29.55 -0.09 8.18
N SER A 289 -29.02 0.26 9.36
CA SER A 289 -29.33 1.53 10.03
C SER A 289 -28.48 2.69 9.53
N ASN A 290 -27.41 2.41 8.77
CA ASN A 290 -26.54 3.41 8.18
C ASN A 290 -27.04 3.73 6.77
N GLN A 291 -27.68 4.90 6.58
CA GLN A 291 -28.18 5.34 5.27
C GLN A 291 -27.14 6.11 4.45
N ARG A 292 -25.87 5.83 4.70
CA ARG A 292 -24.74 6.43 4.00
C ARG A 292 -24.53 5.74 2.66
N TRP A 293 -23.76 6.39 1.78
CA TRP A 293 -23.62 6.01 0.38
C TRP A 293 -22.15 5.88 0.02
N HIS A 294 -21.74 4.66 -0.31
CA HIS A 294 -20.50 4.42 -1.06
C HIS A 294 -20.64 4.98 -2.45
N LYS A 295 -19.55 5.45 -3.03
CA LYS A 295 -19.56 6.07 -4.36
C LYS A 295 -18.41 5.56 -5.19
N ALA A 296 -18.72 5.11 -6.40
CA ALA A 296 -17.74 4.65 -7.36
C ALA A 296 -18.00 5.36 -8.69
N TRP A 297 -16.94 5.93 -9.24
CA TRP A 297 -16.91 6.57 -10.55
C TRP A 297 -15.82 5.89 -11.36
N GLY A 298 -16.17 5.22 -12.45
CA GLY A 298 -15.18 4.65 -13.39
C GLY A 298 -14.42 5.74 -14.14
N ASN A 299 -15.15 6.81 -14.49
CA ASN A 299 -14.67 8.00 -15.20
C ASN A 299 -14.50 7.76 -16.72
N GLY A 300 -13.33 7.38 -17.23
CA GLY A 300 -13.12 7.13 -18.65
C GLY A 300 -12.39 5.83 -18.85
N GLY A 301 -12.78 5.02 -19.84
CA GLY A 301 -12.31 3.64 -19.97
C GLY A 301 -13.47 2.65 -19.97
N ASP A 302 -13.18 1.38 -20.21
CA ASP A 302 -14.15 0.29 -20.10
C ASP A 302 -14.09 -0.33 -18.70
N ASP A 303 -14.88 0.19 -17.75
CA ASP A 303 -14.69 -0.07 -16.33
C ASP A 303 -15.51 -1.24 -15.77
N ILE A 304 -15.15 -1.73 -14.59
CA ILE A 304 -16.00 -2.60 -13.77
C ILE A 304 -16.17 -2.05 -12.35
N LEU A 305 -17.42 -1.77 -11.98
CA LEU A 305 -17.82 -1.27 -10.67
C LEU A 305 -18.66 -2.32 -9.96
N VAL A 306 -18.23 -2.78 -8.79
CA VAL A 306 -18.97 -3.76 -8.01
C VAL A 306 -19.16 -3.25 -6.58
N THR A 307 -20.41 -3.11 -6.16
CA THR A 307 -20.74 -2.63 -4.80
C THR A 307 -21.58 -3.66 -4.04
N ASN A 308 -21.35 -3.79 -2.75
CA ASN A 308 -22.10 -4.69 -1.86
C ASN A 308 -22.25 -4.08 -0.46
N GLY A 309 -23.21 -4.60 0.31
CA GLY A 309 -23.26 -4.38 1.76
C GLY A 309 -23.89 -3.07 2.24
N GLU A 310 -24.07 -2.06 1.39
CA GLU A 310 -24.63 -0.75 1.76
C GLU A 310 -25.32 -0.03 0.58
N ASN A 311 -25.82 1.20 0.77
CA ASN A 311 -26.32 2.02 -0.34
C ASN A 311 -25.14 2.49 -1.19
N SER A 312 -25.34 2.56 -2.50
CA SER A 312 -24.26 2.91 -3.43
C SER A 312 -24.71 3.85 -4.53
N ASN A 313 -23.82 4.75 -4.94
CA ASN A 313 -23.95 5.56 -6.14
C ASN A 313 -22.82 5.18 -7.11
N GLN A 314 -23.18 4.63 -8.26
CA GLN A 314 -22.22 4.16 -9.26
C GLN A 314 -22.41 4.93 -10.56
N GLU A 315 -21.31 5.43 -11.10
CA GLU A 315 -21.24 6.06 -12.40
C GLU A 315 -20.13 5.40 -13.21
N GLY A 316 -20.46 4.72 -14.31
CA GLY A 316 -19.45 4.11 -15.18
C GLY A 316 -18.61 5.20 -15.84
N GLY A 317 -19.26 6.02 -16.68
CA GLY A 317 -18.66 7.23 -17.22
C GLY A 317 -18.54 7.17 -18.73
N GLY A 318 -17.32 7.11 -19.26
CA GLY A 318 -17.07 7.10 -20.70
C GLY A 318 -16.44 5.80 -21.16
N GLY A 319 -17.23 4.91 -21.76
CA GLY A 319 -16.74 3.63 -22.26
C GLY A 319 -17.83 2.59 -22.12
N ASN A 320 -17.47 1.32 -22.16
CA ASN A 320 -18.40 0.20 -22.08
C ASN A 320 -18.32 -0.43 -20.70
N ASP A 321 -19.12 0.07 -19.76
CA ASP A 321 -18.90 -0.25 -18.35
C ASP A 321 -19.69 -1.47 -17.89
N VAL A 322 -19.20 -2.13 -16.84
CA VAL A 322 -19.85 -3.25 -16.15
C VAL A 322 -20.15 -2.83 -14.71
N ILE A 323 -21.41 -2.55 -14.39
CA ILE A 323 -21.82 -2.09 -13.07
C ILE A 323 -22.66 -3.17 -12.38
N ILE A 324 -22.24 -3.59 -11.18
CA ILE A 324 -22.84 -4.68 -10.42
C ILE A 324 -23.14 -4.22 -9.00
N ALA A 325 -24.42 -4.02 -8.67
CA ALA A 325 -24.88 -3.70 -7.32
C ALA A 325 -25.47 -4.94 -6.62
N LEU A 326 -24.81 -5.41 -5.56
CA LEU A 326 -25.13 -6.64 -4.84
C LEU A 326 -25.94 -6.42 -3.54
N SER A 327 -26.58 -5.26 -3.37
CA SER A 327 -27.30 -4.92 -2.14
C SER A 327 -28.80 -5.23 -2.22
N ARG A 328 -29.35 -6.04 -1.28
CA ARG A 328 -30.78 -6.38 -1.21
C ARG A 328 -31.63 -5.54 -0.25
N ASN A 329 -30.99 -4.91 0.73
CA ASN A 329 -31.65 -4.10 1.76
C ASN A 329 -31.27 -2.62 1.64
N TYR A 330 -30.59 -2.25 0.55
CA TYR A 330 -30.02 -0.93 0.36
C TYR A 330 -30.29 -0.45 -1.06
N ASN A 331 -30.41 0.87 -1.19
CA ASN A 331 -30.68 1.50 -2.45
C ASN A 331 -29.39 1.65 -3.26
N ALA A 332 -29.46 1.34 -4.55
CA ALA A 332 -28.41 1.66 -5.50
C ALA A 332 -28.92 2.73 -6.48
N LYS A 333 -28.14 3.80 -6.64
CA LYS A 333 -28.24 4.75 -7.76
C LYS A 333 -27.17 4.39 -8.76
N ILE A 334 -27.59 4.16 -10.00
CA ILE A 334 -26.69 3.72 -11.07
C ILE A 334 -26.89 4.60 -12.29
N HIS A 335 -25.77 5.09 -12.79
CA HIS A 335 -25.63 5.86 -14.02
C HIS A 335 -24.59 5.15 -14.89
N GLY A 336 -25.01 4.57 -16.01
CA GLY A 336 -24.07 3.87 -16.92
C GLY A 336 -23.03 4.84 -17.47
N GLY A 337 -23.48 5.96 -18.05
CA GLY A 337 -22.60 6.96 -18.63
C GLY A 337 -22.93 7.17 -20.10
N LYS A 338 -21.90 7.33 -20.94
CA LYS A 338 -22.01 7.34 -22.40
C LYS A 338 -21.51 6.00 -22.92
N ASN A 339 -22.25 5.39 -23.85
CA ASN A 339 -21.95 4.15 -24.58
C ASN A 339 -22.67 2.90 -24.05
N GLY A 340 -21.99 1.75 -24.00
CA GLY A 340 -22.60 0.44 -24.16
C GLY A 340 -22.89 -0.35 -22.89
N ASP A 341 -23.27 0.28 -21.78
CA ASP A 341 -23.08 -0.28 -20.43
C ASP A 341 -23.94 -1.51 -20.06
N TYR A 342 -23.33 -2.38 -19.25
CA TYR A 342 -23.96 -3.52 -18.60
C TYR A 342 -24.23 -3.21 -17.12
N ILE A 343 -25.49 -3.35 -16.69
CA ILE A 343 -25.89 -3.09 -15.30
C ILE A 343 -26.61 -4.30 -14.72
N TRP A 344 -26.12 -4.80 -13.58
CA TRP A 344 -26.76 -5.87 -12.81
C TRP A 344 -27.09 -5.41 -11.39
N THR A 345 -28.30 -5.71 -10.93
CA THR A 345 -28.73 -5.38 -9.56
C THR A 345 -29.35 -6.60 -8.89
N GLY A 346 -28.90 -6.91 -7.67
CA GLY A 346 -29.49 -7.95 -6.82
C GLY A 346 -30.77 -7.51 -6.08
N ASP A 347 -31.14 -6.24 -6.20
CA ASP A 347 -32.23 -5.59 -5.49
C ASP A 347 -33.60 -5.83 -6.15
N SER A 348 -34.66 -5.76 -5.33
CA SER A 348 -36.05 -5.81 -5.76
C SER A 348 -36.57 -4.47 -6.29
N ALA A 349 -35.94 -3.33 -5.97
CA ALA A 349 -36.36 -2.00 -6.41
C ALA A 349 -35.20 -0.95 -6.52
N PRO A 350 -34.26 -1.11 -7.46
CA PRO A 350 -33.19 -0.11 -7.67
C PRO A 350 -33.76 1.25 -8.14
N GLU A 351 -33.19 2.35 -7.66
CA GLU A 351 -33.51 3.72 -8.10
C GLU A 351 -32.42 4.24 -9.06
N GLY A 352 -32.48 3.84 -10.34
CA GLY A 352 -31.50 4.25 -11.37
C GLY A 352 -32.08 5.21 -12.42
N THR A 353 -31.23 6.02 -13.05
CA THR A 353 -31.60 6.77 -14.25
C THR A 353 -30.54 6.58 -15.33
N CYS A 354 -30.95 6.16 -16.52
CA CYS A 354 -30.09 6.11 -17.69
C CYS A 354 -29.70 7.54 -18.11
N GLY A 355 -28.42 7.77 -18.40
CA GLY A 355 -27.94 9.03 -18.97
C GLY A 355 -28.62 9.31 -20.32
N LYS A 356 -28.54 10.55 -20.81
CA LYS A 356 -29.05 10.94 -22.14
C LYS A 356 -28.03 10.64 -23.25
N GLY A 357 -27.51 9.41 -23.28
CA GLY A 357 -26.63 8.91 -24.34
C GLY A 357 -27.40 8.08 -25.37
N ASP A 358 -26.81 7.88 -26.54
CA ASP A 358 -27.29 7.07 -27.66
C ASP A 358 -27.17 5.55 -27.40
N ASP A 359 -27.57 5.14 -26.19
CA ASP A 359 -27.31 3.87 -25.55
C ASP A 359 -28.09 2.71 -26.22
N LYS A 360 -27.42 2.03 -27.17
CA LYS A 360 -28.00 0.94 -27.97
C LYS A 360 -27.88 -0.46 -27.36
N GLY A 361 -27.84 -0.59 -26.05
CA GLY A 361 -28.29 -1.85 -25.47
C GLY A 361 -27.98 -1.97 -24.00
N MET A 362 -29.01 -1.64 -23.26
CA MET A 362 -29.23 -1.85 -21.86
C MET A 362 -29.86 -3.22 -21.64
N ALA A 363 -29.45 -3.92 -20.58
CA ALA A 363 -30.16 -5.06 -20.06
C ALA A 363 -30.34 -4.91 -18.55
N LEU A 364 -31.32 -4.09 -18.18
CA LEU A 364 -31.73 -3.96 -16.80
C LEU A 364 -32.41 -5.24 -16.32
N LEU A 365 -32.05 -5.67 -15.11
CA LEU A 365 -32.93 -6.51 -14.31
C LEU A 365 -33.97 -5.70 -13.51
N ASN A 366 -33.99 -4.36 -13.54
CA ASN A 366 -35.18 -3.53 -13.32
C ASN A 366 -34.99 -2.04 -13.70
N SER A 367 -35.92 -1.55 -14.54
CA SER A 367 -36.34 -0.16 -14.90
C SER A 367 -35.40 0.92 -15.46
N CYS A 368 -35.52 1.17 -16.77
CA CYS A 368 -35.93 2.39 -17.50
C CYS A 368 -36.04 2.01 -19.01
N GLU A 369 -36.76 2.81 -19.80
CA GLU A 369 -37.53 2.46 -21.03
C GLU A 369 -37.00 1.34 -21.97
N GLY A 370 -37.78 0.26 -22.08
CA GLY A 370 -37.52 -0.87 -22.99
C GLY A 370 -37.57 -2.23 -22.30
N THR A 371 -38.63 -2.48 -21.52
CA THR A 371 -38.77 -3.71 -20.73
C THR A 371 -38.84 -4.94 -21.63
N THR A 372 -37.73 -5.67 -21.75
CA THR A 372 -37.78 -7.10 -22.10
C THR A 372 -37.49 -7.89 -20.84
N TRP A 373 -38.51 -8.56 -20.29
CA TRP A 373 -38.32 -9.58 -19.28
C TRP A 373 -37.51 -10.72 -19.89
N VAL A 374 -36.21 -10.77 -19.60
CA VAL A 374 -35.41 -11.96 -19.90
C VAL A 374 -35.51 -12.84 -18.66
N LYS A 375 -36.27 -13.94 -18.78
CA LYS A 375 -36.51 -14.89 -17.68
C LYS A 375 -35.28 -15.74 -17.35
N ASP A 376 -34.26 -15.70 -18.21
CA ASP A 376 -33.03 -16.47 -18.08
C ASP A 376 -31.80 -15.65 -18.52
N TYR A 377 -30.67 -15.96 -17.89
CA TYR A 377 -29.38 -15.33 -18.15
C TYR A 377 -28.82 -15.67 -19.56
N GLN A 378 -29.22 -16.81 -20.14
CA GLN A 378 -28.86 -17.23 -21.50
C GLN A 378 -29.46 -16.32 -22.60
N GLY A 379 -30.68 -15.80 -22.40
CA GLY A 379 -31.28 -14.80 -23.27
C GLY A 379 -30.58 -13.43 -23.22
N LEU A 380 -29.78 -13.19 -22.18
CA LEU A 380 -28.99 -11.97 -21.96
C LEU A 380 -27.60 -12.09 -22.59
N LEU A 381 -26.86 -13.17 -22.30
CA LEU A 381 -25.56 -13.45 -22.92
C LEU A 381 -25.65 -13.57 -24.44
N SER A 382 -26.72 -14.17 -24.95
CA SER A 382 -26.97 -14.23 -26.40
C SER A 382 -27.33 -12.88 -27.04
N LYS A 383 -27.53 -11.80 -26.26
CA LYS A 383 -27.72 -10.42 -26.73
C LYS A 383 -26.45 -9.58 -26.57
N VAL A 384 -25.73 -9.72 -25.45
CA VAL A 384 -24.43 -9.06 -25.22
C VAL A 384 -23.37 -9.63 -26.17
N GLY A 385 -23.22 -10.96 -26.22
CA GLY A 385 -22.31 -11.66 -27.15
C GLY A 385 -22.69 -11.55 -28.65
N LYS A 386 -23.83 -10.91 -28.98
CA LYS A 386 -24.19 -10.55 -30.37
C LYS A 386 -23.80 -9.13 -30.74
N LYS A 387 -23.43 -8.27 -29.78
CA LYS A 387 -22.85 -6.96 -30.06
C LYS A 387 -21.36 -7.15 -30.32
N LYS A 388 -20.96 -7.10 -31.60
CA LYS A 388 -19.55 -7.16 -32.05
C LYS A 388 -18.65 -6.01 -31.53
N ASN A 389 -19.13 -5.16 -30.63
CA ASN A 389 -18.53 -3.87 -30.27
C ASN A 389 -18.50 -3.63 -28.74
N PHE A 390 -18.63 -4.68 -27.91
CA PHE A 390 -18.47 -4.58 -26.45
C PHE A 390 -17.24 -5.41 -26.10
N GLU A 391 -16.07 -4.78 -26.06
CA GLU A 391 -14.75 -5.40 -25.81
C GLU A 391 -14.21 -4.99 -24.44
N ASN A 392 -15.03 -5.08 -23.38
CA ASN A 392 -14.56 -4.83 -22.02
C ASN A 392 -13.79 -6.07 -21.48
N PRO A 393 -12.50 -5.96 -21.13
CA PRO A 393 -11.68 -7.10 -20.68
C PRO A 393 -12.13 -7.70 -19.35
N TYR A 394 -12.77 -6.91 -18.49
CA TYR A 394 -13.32 -7.34 -17.21
C TYR A 394 -14.67 -8.04 -17.35
N PHE A 395 -15.45 -7.74 -18.40
CA PHE A 395 -16.68 -8.47 -18.70
C PHE A 395 -16.39 -9.95 -18.98
N GLU A 396 -15.41 -10.27 -19.83
CA GLU A 396 -15.02 -11.66 -20.10
C GLU A 396 -14.58 -12.40 -18.82
N ALA A 397 -13.87 -11.70 -17.93
CA ALA A 397 -13.40 -12.26 -16.67
C ALA A 397 -14.57 -12.55 -15.70
N ALA A 398 -15.52 -11.62 -15.58
CA ALA A 398 -16.71 -11.78 -14.77
C ALA A 398 -17.64 -12.88 -15.34
N ASP A 399 -17.81 -12.95 -16.66
CA ASP A 399 -18.66 -13.94 -17.35
C ASP A 399 -18.09 -15.36 -17.26
N ALA A 400 -16.77 -15.53 -17.44
CA ALA A 400 -16.11 -16.83 -17.32
C ALA A 400 -16.23 -17.47 -15.93
N ALA A 401 -16.43 -16.67 -14.87
CA ALA A 401 -16.68 -17.17 -13.53
C ALA A 401 -18.08 -17.79 -13.35
N VAL A 402 -18.99 -17.55 -14.30
CA VAL A 402 -20.41 -17.93 -14.23
C VAL A 402 -20.70 -19.25 -14.98
N GLU A 403 -19.83 -19.69 -15.89
CA GLU A 403 -19.92 -21.01 -16.56
C GLU A 403 -19.31 -22.15 -15.69
N MET A 404 -20.09 -22.72 -14.76
CA MET A 404 -19.67 -23.90 -13.98
C MET A 404 -20.55 -25.13 -14.25
N ASP A 405 -19.91 -26.30 -14.48
CA ASP A 405 -20.56 -27.62 -14.59
C ASP A 405 -20.64 -28.32 -13.22
N GLY A 406 -21.72 -29.04 -12.96
CA GLY A 406 -21.95 -29.79 -11.71
C GLY A 406 -23.04 -29.25 -10.78
N SER A 407 -23.64 -30.17 -10.02
CA SER A 407 -24.95 -30.12 -9.34
C SER A 407 -25.06 -29.18 -8.12
N TYR A 408 -24.61 -27.93 -8.27
CA TYR A 408 -25.32 -26.79 -7.71
C TYR A 408 -26.42 -26.45 -8.72
N THR A 409 -27.66 -26.22 -8.29
CA THR A 409 -28.71 -25.85 -9.26
C THR A 409 -28.36 -24.49 -9.83
N GLY A 410 -27.66 -24.53 -10.96
CA GLY A 410 -26.88 -23.44 -11.49
C GLY A 410 -27.73 -22.29 -12.02
N PHE A 411 -27.01 -21.27 -12.49
CA PHE A 411 -27.52 -20.08 -13.16
C PHE A 411 -28.46 -20.34 -14.36
N ASN A 412 -28.68 -21.60 -14.75
CA ASN A 412 -29.79 -22.00 -15.62
C ASN A 412 -31.19 -21.81 -15.00
N ASN A 413 -31.33 -21.48 -13.71
CA ASN A 413 -32.61 -21.08 -13.09
C ASN A 413 -32.46 -20.14 -11.86
N GLY A 414 -31.38 -19.35 -11.79
CA GLY A 414 -31.13 -18.43 -10.68
C GLY A 414 -30.50 -19.10 -9.46
N TRP A 415 -29.57 -18.41 -8.80
CA TRP A 415 -28.91 -18.88 -7.58
C TRP A 415 -29.91 -19.01 -6.44
N ARG A 416 -30.22 -20.24 -6.04
CA ARG A 416 -30.83 -20.56 -4.74
C ARG A 416 -29.82 -21.28 -3.85
N SER A 417 -29.00 -20.53 -3.14
CA SER A 417 -28.66 -20.93 -1.76
C SER A 417 -29.96 -20.92 -0.93
N TYR A 418 -30.18 -21.90 -0.06
CA TYR A 418 -31.31 -21.86 0.89
C TYR A 418 -31.00 -20.99 2.13
N ASP A 419 -29.78 -20.44 2.19
CA ASP A 419 -29.33 -19.48 3.20
C ASP A 419 -29.22 -18.08 2.55
N ASP A 420 -30.21 -17.23 2.84
CA ASP A 420 -30.35 -15.89 2.24
C ASP A 420 -29.24 -14.91 2.67
N ASN A 421 -28.51 -15.21 3.75
CA ASN A 421 -27.43 -14.37 4.28
C ASN A 421 -26.06 -14.63 3.61
N LYS A 422 -25.93 -15.66 2.75
CA LYS A 422 -24.66 -16.06 2.11
C LYS A 422 -24.59 -15.81 0.59
N LYS A 423 -25.66 -15.30 -0.01
CA LYS A 423 -25.78 -15.15 -1.49
C LYS A 423 -24.95 -14.00 -2.09
N PRO A 424 -24.96 -12.78 -1.53
CA PRO A 424 -24.31 -11.63 -2.17
C PRO A 424 -22.80 -11.64 -1.97
N SER A 425 -22.34 -12.01 -0.77
CA SER A 425 -20.91 -12.09 -0.43
C SER A 425 -20.16 -13.14 -1.27
N ALA A 426 -20.79 -14.28 -1.57
CA ALA A 426 -20.19 -15.30 -2.42
C ALA A 426 -20.01 -14.81 -3.87
N LEU A 427 -20.98 -14.09 -4.44
CA LEU A 427 -20.87 -13.55 -5.80
C LEU A 427 -19.86 -12.40 -5.86
N TYR A 428 -19.86 -11.51 -4.87
CA TYR A 428 -18.87 -10.45 -4.71
C TYR A 428 -17.45 -11.04 -4.73
N GLY A 429 -17.19 -12.04 -3.88
CA GLY A 429 -15.89 -12.71 -3.82
C GLY A 429 -15.51 -13.45 -5.10
N ILE A 430 -16.47 -14.04 -5.83
CA ILE A 430 -16.18 -14.72 -7.10
C ILE A 430 -15.80 -13.72 -8.19
N VAL A 431 -16.60 -12.67 -8.38
CA VAL A 431 -16.37 -11.64 -9.40
C VAL A 431 -15.08 -10.89 -9.08
N SER A 432 -14.90 -10.45 -7.84
CA SER A 432 -13.69 -9.73 -7.43
C SER A 432 -12.43 -10.55 -7.63
N SER A 433 -12.46 -11.86 -7.31
CA SER A 433 -11.32 -12.75 -7.56
C SER A 433 -11.02 -12.91 -9.04
N ALA A 434 -12.05 -13.07 -9.89
CA ALA A 434 -11.88 -13.28 -11.32
C ALA A 434 -11.37 -12.02 -12.05
N VAL A 435 -11.86 -10.85 -11.65
CA VAL A 435 -11.46 -9.53 -12.15
C VAL A 435 -10.04 -9.19 -11.70
N PHE A 436 -9.73 -9.35 -10.41
CA PHE A 436 -8.37 -9.18 -9.91
C PHE A 436 -7.39 -10.14 -10.62
N ASP A 437 -7.82 -11.38 -10.85
CA ASP A 437 -7.05 -12.35 -11.63
C ASP A 437 -6.85 -11.94 -13.09
N ARG A 438 -7.78 -11.20 -13.69
CA ARG A 438 -7.68 -10.66 -15.06
C ARG A 438 -6.72 -9.49 -15.08
N TRP A 439 -6.94 -8.51 -14.23
CA TRP A 439 -6.06 -7.36 -14.02
C TRP A 439 -4.61 -7.81 -13.86
N LEU A 440 -4.33 -8.77 -12.96
CA LEU A 440 -2.99 -9.33 -12.77
C LEU A 440 -2.36 -9.95 -14.03
N ARG A 441 -3.14 -10.49 -14.97
CA ARG A 441 -2.60 -11.05 -16.23
C ARG A 441 -2.16 -9.94 -17.17
N ASP A 442 -2.91 -8.86 -17.20
CA ASP A 442 -2.64 -7.72 -18.08
C ASP A 442 -1.36 -6.98 -17.63
N GLN A 443 -0.98 -7.08 -16.33
CA GLN A 443 0.20 -6.44 -15.74
C GLN A 443 1.54 -7.23 -15.78
N SER A 444 1.57 -8.51 -16.19
CA SER A 444 2.74 -9.37 -15.90
C SER A 444 3.85 -9.38 -16.97
N THR A 445 5.01 -8.73 -16.71
CA THR A 445 6.26 -8.90 -17.50
C THR A 445 7.54 -9.16 -16.66
N THR A 446 7.88 -10.45 -16.46
CA THR A 446 9.20 -11.07 -16.06
C THR A 446 9.75 -10.95 -14.61
N PRO A 447 10.43 -11.99 -14.05
CA PRO A 447 10.45 -12.28 -12.59
C PRO A 447 11.76 -11.96 -11.83
N TYR A 448 11.69 -11.85 -10.48
CA TYR A 448 12.44 -12.58 -9.41
C TYR A 448 11.73 -12.33 -8.01
N SER A 449 12.19 -12.79 -6.84
CA SER A 449 11.58 -12.93 -5.44
C SER A 449 10.93 -11.76 -4.62
N TYR A 450 10.00 -11.88 -3.61
CA TYR A 450 8.96 -12.85 -3.14
C TYR A 450 8.13 -12.31 -1.91
N TYR A 451 6.84 -12.01 -2.07
CA TYR A 451 5.78 -12.17 -1.04
C TYR A 451 4.77 -13.19 -1.58
N GLN A 452 4.09 -14.01 -0.77
CA GLN A 452 3.13 -15.00 -1.30
C GLN A 452 1.74 -14.77 -0.71
N TRP A 453 0.76 -14.50 -1.56
CA TRP A 453 -0.65 -14.61 -1.19
C TRP A 453 -1.38 -15.61 -2.06
N GLN A 454 -2.47 -16.16 -1.52
CA GLN A 454 -3.26 -17.19 -2.18
C GLN A 454 -4.64 -16.65 -2.50
N VAL A 455 -4.95 -16.53 -3.79
CA VAL A 455 -6.34 -16.32 -4.23
C VAL A 455 -6.96 -17.70 -4.46
N PRO A 456 -7.92 -18.12 -3.63
CA PRO A 456 -8.65 -19.35 -3.88
C PRO A 456 -9.49 -19.19 -5.14
N PHE A 457 -9.40 -20.14 -6.06
CA PHE A 457 -10.27 -20.20 -7.24
C PHE A 457 -10.93 -21.56 -7.35
N TYR A 458 -12.14 -21.59 -7.92
CA TYR A 458 -12.83 -22.83 -8.18
C TYR A 458 -12.50 -23.35 -9.58
N VAL A 459 -12.14 -24.63 -9.67
CA VAL A 459 -12.17 -25.38 -10.93
C VAL A 459 -13.43 -26.25 -10.95
N SER A 460 -13.98 -26.45 -12.16
CA SER A 460 -15.29 -26.98 -12.56
C SER A 460 -15.76 -28.35 -12.00
N ASN A 461 -15.22 -28.81 -10.88
CA ASN A 461 -15.62 -30.03 -10.16
C ASN A 461 -15.53 -29.89 -8.63
N GLY A 462 -15.65 -28.68 -8.08
CA GLY A 462 -15.48 -28.45 -6.63
C GLY A 462 -14.04 -28.64 -6.15
N ILE A 463 -13.09 -28.58 -7.07
CA ILE A 463 -11.66 -28.57 -6.75
C ILE A 463 -11.29 -27.12 -6.45
N TYR A 464 -10.77 -26.89 -5.25
CA TYR A 464 -10.11 -25.65 -4.91
C TYR A 464 -8.75 -25.62 -5.61
N GLY A 465 -8.51 -24.63 -6.45
CA GLY A 465 -7.16 -24.23 -6.85
C GLY A 465 -6.72 -23.03 -6.03
N SER A 466 -5.42 -22.77 -5.98
CA SER A 466 -4.92 -21.48 -5.49
C SER A 466 -3.98 -20.88 -6.53
N TYR A 467 -4.16 -19.59 -6.82
CA TYR A 467 -3.08 -18.83 -7.43
C TYR A 467 -2.12 -18.47 -6.31
N THR A 468 -0.86 -18.85 -6.47
CA THR A 468 0.21 -18.26 -5.68
C THR A 468 0.60 -17.00 -6.44
N ASN A 469 0.19 -15.85 -5.92
CA ASN A 469 0.66 -14.58 -6.43
C ASN A 469 1.86 -14.14 -5.61
N CYS A 470 2.73 -13.36 -6.23
CA CYS A 470 3.86 -12.79 -5.52
C CYS A 470 4.20 -11.37 -5.92
N LEU A 471 4.64 -10.58 -4.94
CA LEU A 471 5.14 -9.23 -5.13
C LEU A 471 6.68 -9.28 -5.15
N LYS A 472 7.31 -8.59 -6.10
CA LYS A 472 8.73 -8.21 -6.00
C LYS A 472 8.90 -6.80 -6.51
N ASN A 473 9.61 -5.98 -5.75
CA ASN A 473 9.88 -4.58 -6.09
C ASN A 473 8.58 -3.89 -6.53
N ASN A 474 7.50 -4.15 -5.77
CA ASN A 474 6.16 -3.59 -6.04
C ASN A 474 5.67 -3.85 -7.46
N VAL A 475 5.92 -5.05 -7.97
CA VAL A 475 5.28 -5.59 -9.16
C VAL A 475 4.65 -6.92 -8.79
N ALA A 476 3.39 -7.13 -9.12
CA ALA A 476 2.71 -8.41 -8.90
C ALA A 476 2.97 -9.43 -10.02
N TYR A 477 3.11 -10.69 -9.63
CA TYR A 477 3.38 -11.83 -10.50
C TYR A 477 2.50 -13.02 -10.13
N ARG A 478 2.24 -13.93 -11.08
CA ARG A 478 1.29 -15.04 -10.92
C ARG A 478 1.92 -16.41 -11.18
N CYS A 479 1.68 -17.35 -10.26
CA CYS A 479 1.94 -18.78 -10.43
C CYS A 479 0.65 -19.59 -10.21
N LYS A 480 0.29 -20.46 -11.18
CA LYS A 480 -0.93 -21.29 -11.10
C LYS A 480 -0.66 -22.60 -10.37
N ARG A 481 -1.44 -22.91 -9.34
CA ARG A 481 -1.44 -24.22 -8.67
C ARG A 481 -2.83 -24.86 -8.70
N GLN A 482 -2.94 -26.05 -9.29
CA GLN A 482 -4.13 -26.89 -9.23
C GLN A 482 -3.93 -27.96 -8.14
N ILE A 483 -4.84 -28.05 -7.17
CA ILE A 483 -4.76 -29.07 -6.13
C ILE A 483 -5.10 -30.45 -6.74
N GLY A 484 -4.18 -31.41 -6.61
CA GLY A 484 -4.37 -32.79 -7.07
C GLY A 484 -3.63 -33.20 -8.36
N GLN A 485 -2.85 -32.30 -8.98
CA GLN A 485 -1.91 -32.64 -10.05
C GLN A 485 -0.51 -32.09 -9.75
N HIS A 486 0.52 -32.71 -10.35
CA HIS A 486 1.92 -32.29 -10.22
C HIS A 486 2.09 -30.78 -10.51
N LYS A 487 3.08 -30.17 -9.86
CA LYS A 487 3.49 -28.77 -10.07
C LYS A 487 3.89 -28.61 -11.55
N ILE A 488 3.04 -27.97 -12.36
CA ILE A 488 3.29 -27.71 -13.78
C ILE A 488 3.64 -26.23 -13.91
N CYS A 489 4.92 -25.93 -14.15
CA CYS A 489 5.36 -24.60 -14.54
C CYS A 489 5.32 -24.51 -16.07
N TYR A 490 5.19 -23.31 -16.62
CA TYR A 490 5.23 -23.09 -18.06
C TYR A 490 6.36 -22.10 -18.39
N ASN A 491 7.09 -22.35 -19.47
CA ASN A 491 8.06 -21.40 -20.02
C ASN A 491 7.39 -20.43 -21.02
N GLN A 492 8.15 -19.44 -21.46
CA GLN A 492 7.74 -18.32 -22.33
C GLN A 492 7.10 -18.72 -23.67
N SER A 493 7.17 -20.00 -24.06
CA SER A 493 6.55 -20.53 -25.29
C SER A 493 5.36 -21.46 -24.99
N GLY A 494 4.88 -21.51 -23.75
CA GLY A 494 3.78 -22.37 -23.31
C GLY A 494 4.17 -23.82 -23.03
N ASN A 495 5.47 -24.15 -22.97
CA ASN A 495 5.91 -25.52 -22.68
C ASN A 495 6.04 -25.76 -21.18
N THR A 496 5.64 -26.95 -20.73
CA THR A 496 5.78 -27.38 -19.33
C THR A 496 7.25 -27.50 -18.90
N ILE A 497 7.59 -26.96 -17.73
CA ILE A 497 8.89 -27.12 -17.05
C ILE A 497 8.71 -27.59 -15.60
N SER A 498 9.77 -28.19 -15.03
CA SER A 498 9.77 -28.67 -13.63
C SER A 498 9.93 -27.51 -12.66
N CYS A 499 9.17 -27.53 -11.58
CA CYS A 499 9.20 -26.52 -10.53
C CYS A 499 9.88 -27.09 -9.27
N ASP A 500 11.20 -27.17 -9.24
CA ASP A 500 11.91 -27.43 -7.97
C ASP A 500 11.99 -26.15 -7.15
#